data_AF-A0A5F5PKM7-F1
#
_entry.id   AF-A0A5F5PKM7-F1
#
_cell.length_a   1.000
_cell.length_b   1.000
_cell.length_c   1.000
_cell.angle_alpha   90.00
_cell.angle_beta   90.00
_cell.angle_gamma   90.00
#
_symmetry.space_group_name_H-M   'P 1'
#
loop_
_entity.id
_entity.type
_entity.pdbx_description
1 polymer ?
#
loop_
_entity_poly.entity_id
_entity_poly.type
_entity_poly.pdbx_seq_one_letter_code
_entity_poly.pdbx_strand_id
1 'polypeptide(L)' 'MTKGTSSFGKRRNKTHTLCRRCGSKAYHLQKSTCGKCGYPAKRKRKCMDSVKEQHLNPRGQLLRHPVHLKDFDD' A
#
# COMPACT_ATOMS: atom_id res chain seq x y z
N MET A 1 16.46 22.03 -23.54
CA MET A 1 15.34 21.19 -23.02
C MET A 1 14.12 22.06 -22.81
N THR A 2 13.14 22.03 -23.70
CA THR A 2 11.88 22.75 -23.51
C THR A 2 11.02 22.05 -22.45
N LYS A 3 10.50 22.82 -21.49
CA LYS A 3 9.50 22.35 -20.51
C LYS A 3 8.11 22.39 -21.18
N GLY A 4 7.14 21.65 -20.64
CA GLY A 4 5.76 21.69 -21.12
C GLY A 4 5.43 20.57 -22.12
N THR A 5 4.55 20.86 -23.08
CA THR A 5 3.93 19.90 -24.03
C THR A 5 4.94 18.96 -24.69
N SER A 6 6.02 19.52 -25.23
CA SER A 6 7.10 18.77 -25.90
C SER A 6 7.78 17.72 -24.99
N SER A 7 7.81 17.95 -23.68
CA SER A 7 8.40 17.02 -22.71
C SER A 7 7.49 15.85 -22.33
N PHE A 8 6.16 16.00 -22.45
CA PHE A 8 5.20 14.95 -22.08
C PHE A 8 5.24 13.76 -23.05
N GLY A 9 5.50 13.98 -24.34
CA GLY A 9 5.63 12.91 -25.35
C GLY A 9 6.76 11.91 -25.10
N LYS A 10 7.72 12.26 -24.22
CA LYS A 10 8.84 11.40 -23.81
C LYS A 10 8.50 10.51 -22.59
N ARG A 11 7.40 10.75 -21.88
CA ARG A 11 7.06 10.08 -20.60
C ARG A 11 6.32 8.74 -20.80
N ARG A 12 7.03 7.74 -21.31
CA ARG A 12 6.45 6.41 -21.67
C ARG A 12 6.64 5.37 -20.57
N ASN A 13 7.78 5.41 -19.90
CA ASN A 13 8.16 4.45 -18.86
C ASN A 13 7.35 4.66 -17.59
N LYS A 14 6.91 3.57 -16.96
CA LYS A 14 6.17 3.63 -15.68
C LYS A 14 7.13 3.37 -14.52
N THR A 15 7.09 4.24 -13.52
CA THR A 15 7.87 4.10 -12.28
C THR A 15 7.20 3.18 -11.26
N HIS A 16 5.86 3.06 -11.33
CA HIS A 16 5.04 2.34 -10.37
C HIS A 16 4.21 1.22 -10.99
N THR A 17 4.12 0.09 -10.26
CA THR A 17 3.27 -1.07 -10.55
C THR A 17 2.36 -1.40 -9.35
N LEU A 18 1.52 -2.41 -9.50
CA LEU A 18 0.65 -2.93 -8.44
C LEU A 18 1.47 -3.58 -7.32
N CYS A 19 1.13 -3.26 -6.07
CA CYS A 19 1.77 -3.88 -4.91
C CYS A 19 1.07 -5.19 -4.53
N ARG A 20 1.85 -6.28 -4.39
CA ARG A 20 1.34 -7.60 -3.98
C ARG A 20 0.64 -7.62 -2.61
N ARG A 21 0.97 -6.70 -1.70
CA ARG A 21 0.38 -6.67 -0.34
C ARG A 21 -0.92 -5.88 -0.26
N CYS A 22 -1.01 -4.73 -0.95
CA CYS A 22 -2.12 -3.79 -0.76
C CYS A 22 -2.91 -3.49 -2.04
N GLY A 23 -2.56 -4.09 -3.18
CA GLY A 23 -3.27 -3.93 -4.46
C GLY A 23 -3.12 -2.55 -5.11
N SER A 24 -2.71 -1.51 -4.38
CA SER A 24 -2.53 -0.17 -4.93
C SER A 24 -1.35 -0.10 -5.92
N LYS A 25 -1.48 0.71 -6.98
CA LYS A 25 -0.41 1.03 -7.95
C LYS A 25 0.64 1.99 -7.36
N ALA A 26 1.30 1.54 -6.30
CA ALA A 26 2.26 2.32 -5.52
C ALA A 26 3.59 1.58 -5.31
N TYR A 27 3.80 0.43 -5.96
CA TYR A 27 5.08 -0.28 -5.89
C TYR A 27 6.09 0.35 -6.84
N HIS A 28 7.17 0.90 -6.30
CA HIS A 28 8.23 1.52 -7.09
C HIS A 28 9.20 0.45 -7.60
N LEU A 29 9.36 0.35 -8.93
CA LEU A 29 10.19 -0.66 -9.58
C LEU A 29 11.68 -0.54 -9.17
N GLN A 30 12.28 0.62 -9.42
CA GLN A 30 13.70 0.84 -9.13
C GLN A 30 14.05 0.73 -7.64
N LYS A 31 13.22 1.28 -6.75
CA LYS A 31 13.45 1.28 -5.30
C LYS A 31 12.96 0.01 -4.61
N SER A 32 12.34 -0.91 -5.36
CA SER A 32 11.73 -2.14 -4.84
C SER A 32 10.90 -1.95 -3.57
N THR A 33 10.15 -0.84 -3.47
CA THR A 33 9.43 -0.44 -2.26
C THR A 33 8.06 0.14 -2.59
N CYS A 34 7.07 -0.16 -1.75
CA CYS A 34 5.73 0.39 -1.88
C CYS A 34 5.58 1.70 -1.11
N GLY A 35 5.15 2.76 -1.80
CA GLY A 35 4.87 4.07 -1.20
C GLY A 35 3.73 4.04 -0.18
N LYS A 36 2.68 3.25 -0.46
CA LYS A 36 1.46 3.18 0.37
C LYS A 36 1.67 2.33 1.62
N CYS A 37 2.02 1.05 1.46
CA CYS A 37 2.07 0.10 2.58
C CYS A 37 3.47 -0.20 3.12
N GLY A 38 4.53 0.27 2.46
CA GLY A 38 5.93 0.01 2.86
C GLY A 38 6.46 -1.38 2.52
N TYR A 39 5.75 -2.23 1.77
CA TYR A 39 6.27 -3.51 1.27
C TYR A 39 7.64 -3.30 0.58
N PRO A 40 8.70 -4.10 0.85
CA PRO A 40 8.72 -5.40 1.53
C PRO A 40 8.77 -5.38 3.07
N ALA A 41 8.90 -4.21 3.73
CA ALA A 41 9.04 -4.13 5.19
C ALA A 41 7.93 -4.89 5.93
N LYS A 42 8.26 -5.57 7.03
CA LYS A 42 7.30 -6.42 7.78
C LYS A 42 6.11 -5.59 8.31
N ARG A 43 6.38 -4.43 8.90
CA ARG A 43 5.36 -3.53 9.43
C ARG A 43 4.71 -2.74 8.29
N LYS A 44 3.38 -2.69 8.27
CA LYS A 44 2.63 -1.79 7.38
C LYS A 44 2.96 -0.34 7.75
N ARG A 45 3.37 0.45 6.76
CA ARG A 45 3.50 1.91 6.91
C ARG A 45 2.15 2.51 7.26
N LYS A 46 2.12 3.38 8.25
CA LYS A 46 0.95 4.18 8.64
C LYS A 46 1.39 5.64 8.68
N CYS A 47 0.67 6.52 7.98
CA CYS A 47 0.86 7.96 8.05
C CYS A 47 -0.09 8.49 9.12
N MET A 48 0.43 9.16 10.14
CA MET A 48 -0.39 9.80 11.18
C MET A 48 -0.87 11.18 10.73
N ASP A 49 -0.19 11.78 9.76
CA ASP A 49 -0.39 13.16 9.33
C ASP A 49 -1.63 13.36 8.44
N SER A 50 -2.22 12.27 7.93
CA SER A 50 -3.43 12.32 7.10
C SER A 50 -4.53 11.46 7.69
N VAL A 51 -5.51 12.11 8.33
CA VAL A 51 -6.67 11.45 8.95
C VAL A 51 -7.46 10.63 7.92
N LYS A 52 -7.60 11.12 6.69
CA LYS A 52 -8.25 10.38 5.59
C LYS A 52 -7.53 9.07 5.29
N GLU A 53 -6.21 9.08 5.23
CA GLU A 53 -5.40 7.89 4.96
C GLU A 53 -5.48 6.85 6.08
N GLN A 54 -5.65 7.29 7.33
CA GLN A 54 -5.89 6.41 8.47
C GLN A 54 -7.21 5.64 8.32
N HIS A 55 -8.27 6.30 7.83
CA HIS A 55 -9.57 5.67 7.57
C HIS A 55 -9.57 4.73 6.36
N LEU A 56 -8.75 5.02 5.33
CA LEU A 56 -8.64 4.18 4.13
C LEU A 56 -7.80 2.91 4.33
N ASN A 57 -7.01 2.85 5.41
CA ASN A 57 -6.22 1.69 5.79
C ASN A 57 -6.64 1.18 7.18
N PRO A 58 -7.94 0.84 7.37
CA PRO A 58 -8.41 0.37 8.66
C PRO A 58 -7.68 -0.94 9.00
N ARG A 59 -7.39 -1.15 10.28
CA ARG A 59 -6.85 -2.42 10.78
C ARG A 59 -7.90 -3.50 10.50
N GLY A 60 -7.74 -4.22 9.39
CA GLY A 60 -8.43 -5.46 9.03
C GLY A 60 -9.82 -5.67 9.63
N GLN A 61 -10.86 -5.06 9.05
CA GLN A 61 -12.19 -5.67 9.14
C GLN A 61 -12.34 -6.68 8.01
N LEU A 62 -11.72 -7.83 8.22
CA LEU A 62 -12.24 -9.10 7.76
C LEU A 62 -12.04 -10.04 8.95
N LEU A 63 -12.94 -9.91 9.94
CA LEU A 63 -13.17 -10.97 10.92
C LEU A 63 -13.67 -12.18 10.11
N ARG A 64 -12.73 -13.04 9.71
CA ARG A 64 -12.97 -14.44 9.36
C ARG A 64 -11.81 -15.16 10.04
N HIS A 65 -11.85 -15.64 11.28
CA HIS A 65 -12.90 -16.09 12.19
C HIS A 65 -12.43 -15.79 13.63
N PRO A 66 -13.30 -15.52 14.60
CA PRO A 66 -13.14 -16.01 15.96
C PRO A 66 -13.98 -17.28 16.08
N VAL A 67 -13.44 -18.45 15.72
CA VAL A 67 -14.06 -19.70 16.16
C VAL A 67 -13.65 -19.90 17.61
N HIS A 68 -14.53 -19.45 18.50
CA HIS A 68 -14.83 -20.04 19.81
C HIS A 68 -13.60 -20.58 20.58
N LEU A 69 -12.98 -19.74 21.42
CA LEU A 69 -12.15 -20.20 22.55
C LEU A 69 -12.99 -20.20 23.83
N LYS A 70 -14.12 -20.90 23.81
CA LYS A 70 -14.79 -21.31 25.04
C LYS A 70 -14.85 -22.84 24.99
N ASP A 71 -14.66 -23.48 26.13
CA ASP A 71 -14.76 -24.93 26.35
C ASP A 71 -13.49 -25.75 26.04
N PHE A 72 -12.46 -25.64 26.89
CA PHE A 72 -11.56 -26.77 27.26
C PHE A 72 -10.60 -26.41 28.43
N ASP A 73 -11.13 -26.09 29.62
CA ASP A 73 -10.41 -26.33 30.89
C ASP A 73 -11.45 -26.45 32.02
N ASP A 74 -11.53 -27.65 32.59
CA ASP A 74 -12.47 -28.22 33.60
C ASP A 74 -13.94 -28.40 33.20
#